data_AF-A0A0R0KU26-F1
#
_entry.id   AF-A0A0R0KU26-F1
#
_cell.length_a   1.000
_cell.length_b   1.000
_cell.length_c   1.000
_cell.angle_alpha   90.00
_cell.angle_beta   90.00
_cell.angle_gamma   90.00
#
_symmetry.space_group_name_H-M   'P 1'
#
loop_
_entity.id
_entity.type
_entity.pdbx_description
1 polymer ?
#
loop_
_entity_poly.entity_id
_entity_poly.type
_entity_poly.pdbx_seq_one_letter_code
_entity_poly.pdbx_strand_id
1 'polypeptide(L)'
;MHFPDSATHQKVSNLLALFHPKTLIQKNIFDGTNKELTSNLPVLLRFYNLEQHCPHGHACIAEPWRLLSVDSAEILKRVKDEYLVGGNGVVCLGGFRNVRAVHEWKALKLELDECIILCSISCL
;
A
#
# COMPACT_ATOMS: atom_id res chain seq x y z
N MET A 1 8.94 10.60 -11.75
CA MET A 1 8.35 11.52 -12.75
C MET A 1 6.85 11.42 -12.63
N HIS A 2 6.14 12.53 -12.53
CA HIS A 2 4.67 12.55 -12.51
C HIS A 2 4.15 12.74 -13.94
N PHE A 3 3.16 11.94 -14.35
CA PHE A 3 2.48 12.14 -15.63
C PHE A 3 1.26 13.03 -15.44
N PRO A 4 1.05 14.04 -16.30
CA PRO A 4 -0.02 15.02 -16.11
C PRO A 4 -1.42 14.42 -16.32
N ASP A 5 -1.53 13.35 -17.11
CA ASP A 5 -2.80 12.75 -17.50
C ASP A 5 -2.65 11.25 -17.81
N SER A 6 -3.81 10.57 -17.90
CA SER A 6 -3.90 9.14 -18.22
C SER A 6 -3.44 8.83 -19.64
N ALA A 7 -3.59 9.76 -20.59
CA ALA A 7 -3.17 9.54 -21.98
C ALA A 7 -1.64 9.45 -22.10
N THR A 8 -0.91 10.28 -21.34
CA THR A 8 0.55 10.26 -21.25
C THR A 8 1.02 8.99 -20.56
N HIS A 9 0.37 8.61 -19.45
CA HIS A 9 0.63 7.33 -18.78
C HIS A 9 0.44 6.16 -19.76
N GLN A 10 -0.66 6.13 -20.52
CA GLN A 10 -0.95 5.07 -21.48
C GLN A 10 0.10 5.00 -22.60
N LYS A 11 0.54 6.15 -23.13
CA LYS A 11 1.60 6.20 -24.15
C LYS A 11 2.90 5.58 -23.64
N VAL A 12 3.32 5.94 -22.43
CA VAL A 12 4.54 5.39 -21.81
C VAL A 12 4.36 3.90 -21.51
N SER A 13 3.19 3.50 -20.99
CA SER A 13 2.85 2.09 -20.76
C SER A 13 2.98 1.26 -22.04
N ASN A 14 2.45 1.75 -23.17
CA ASN A 14 2.56 1.09 -24.47
C ASN A 14 4.01 0.97 -24.95
N LEU A 15 4.83 2.03 -24.76
CA LEU A 15 6.24 2.01 -25.13
C LEU A 15 7.06 1.01 -24.31
N LEU A 16 6.72 0.85 -23.03
CA LEU A 16 7.41 -0.05 -22.11
C LEU A 16 6.83 -1.48 -22.11
N ALA A 17 5.74 -1.74 -22.83
CA ALA A 17 5.05 -3.03 -22.84
C ALA A 17 5.96 -4.20 -23.23
N LEU A 18 6.90 -3.99 -24.16
CA LEU A 18 7.89 -5.00 -24.58
C LEU A 18 8.86 -5.41 -23.46
N PHE A 19 8.96 -4.61 -22.41
CA PHE A 19 9.88 -4.78 -21.30
C PHE A 19 9.15 -5.14 -20.00
N HIS A 20 7.88 -5.57 -20.07
CA HIS A 20 7.00 -5.73 -18.91
C HIS A 20 7.01 -7.15 -18.30
N PRO A 21 7.79 -7.43 -17.24
CA PRO A 21 7.74 -8.72 -16.56
C PRO A 21 6.47 -8.92 -15.71
N LYS A 22 5.96 -7.88 -15.04
CA LYS A 22 4.87 -8.05 -14.07
C LYS A 22 4.14 -6.77 -13.71
N THR A 23 2.88 -6.94 -13.34
CA THR A 23 2.05 -5.91 -12.69
C THR A 23 1.77 -6.33 -11.24
N LEU A 24 1.90 -5.39 -10.31
CA LEU A 24 1.61 -5.58 -8.89
C LEU A 24 0.41 -4.72 -8.50
N ILE A 25 -0.56 -5.31 -7.81
CA ILE A 25 -1.67 -4.57 -7.21
C ILE A 25 -1.33 -4.33 -5.75
N GLN A 26 -1.33 -3.05 -5.37
CA GLN A 26 -0.97 -2.61 -4.03
C GLN A 26 -2.18 -1.92 -3.39
N LYS A 27 -2.42 -2.23 -2.12
CA LYS A 27 -3.35 -1.47 -1.29
C LYS A 27 -2.58 -0.94 -0.08
N ASN A 28 -2.64 0.37 0.10
CA ASN A 28 -1.89 1.08 1.12
C ASN A 28 -2.88 1.63 2.14
N ILE A 29 -2.71 1.28 3.42
CA ILE A 29 -3.67 1.63 4.48
C ILE A 29 -2.88 1.95 5.76
N PHE A 30 -3.56 2.64 6.70
CA PHE A 30 -3.38 2.70 8.15
C PHE A 30 -2.72 3.94 8.75
N ASP A 31 -3.25 4.29 9.91
CA ASP A 31 -2.68 5.16 10.92
C ASP A 31 -3.14 4.65 12.30
N GLY A 32 -2.56 5.15 13.39
CA GLY A 32 -3.15 4.94 14.71
C GLY A 32 -4.44 5.77 14.87
N THR A 33 -5.29 5.40 15.83
CA THR A 33 -6.58 6.06 16.11
C THR A 33 -6.44 7.57 16.34
N ASN A 34 -5.31 8.02 16.88
CA ASN A 34 -4.98 9.43 17.11
C ASN A 34 -3.96 9.99 16.10
N LYS A 35 -3.85 9.38 14.92
CA LYS A 35 -2.87 9.75 13.87
C LYS A 35 -1.41 9.65 14.34
N GLU A 36 -1.13 8.71 15.23
CA GLU A 36 0.18 8.52 15.87
C GLU A 36 1.28 8.18 14.86
N LEU A 37 0.95 7.48 13.77
CA LEU A 37 1.89 7.20 12.71
C LEU A 37 2.11 8.45 11.87
N THR A 38 1.06 9.06 11.33
CA THR A 38 1.25 10.26 10.48
C THR A 38 1.93 11.41 11.21
N SER A 39 1.73 11.55 12.52
CA SER A 39 2.33 12.61 13.34
C SER A 39 3.83 12.42 13.63
N ASN A 40 4.32 11.19 13.71
CA ASN A 40 5.71 10.89 14.11
C ASN A 40 6.57 10.35 12.95
N LEU A 41 5.99 9.48 12.12
CA LEU A 41 6.60 8.98 10.90
C LEU A 41 5.49 8.31 10.07
N PRO A 42 5.13 8.81 8.88
CA PRO A 42 4.07 8.21 8.08
C PRO A 42 4.46 6.79 7.65
N VAL A 43 4.08 5.80 8.47
CA VAL A 43 4.24 4.38 8.17
C VAL A 43 3.06 3.95 7.34
N LEU A 44 3.33 3.55 6.10
CA LEU A 44 2.35 3.01 5.18
C LEU A 44 2.48 1.49 5.16
N LEU A 45 1.48 0.75 5.66
CA LEU A 45 1.47 -0.70 5.42
C LEU A 45 0.93 -0.93 4.01
N ARG A 46 1.76 -1.59 3.21
CA ARG A 46 1.46 -1.93 1.82
C ARG A 46 1.24 -3.43 1.73
N PHE A 47 0.03 -3.82 1.36
CA PHE A 47 -0.25 -5.20 0.98
C PHE A 47 -0.10 -5.37 -0.52
N TYR A 48 0.53 -6.47 -0.91
CA TYR A 48 0.70 -6.86 -2.31
C TYR A 48 -0.25 -8.01 -2.63
N ASN A 49 -0.91 -7.94 -3.79
CA ASN A 49 -1.70 -9.04 -4.35
C ASN A 49 -2.68 -9.65 -3.32
N LEU A 50 -3.38 -8.79 -2.57
CA LEU A 50 -4.35 -9.18 -1.54
C LEU A 50 -5.34 -10.25 -2.01
N GLU A 51 -5.73 -10.15 -3.28
CA GLU A 51 -6.67 -11.08 -3.92
C GLU A 51 -6.04 -12.43 -4.29
N GLN A 52 -4.71 -12.51 -4.46
CA GLN A 52 -4.04 -13.72 -4.94
C GLN A 52 -3.23 -14.46 -3.87
N HIS A 53 -2.74 -13.79 -2.82
CA HIS A 53 -1.74 -14.38 -1.93
C HIS A 53 -2.08 -14.33 -0.44
N CYS A 54 -3.09 -13.56 0.00
CA CYS A 54 -3.38 -13.48 1.43
C CYS A 54 -4.87 -13.19 1.70
N PRO A 55 -5.69 -14.24 1.93
CA PRO A 55 -7.05 -14.08 2.43
C PRO A 55 -7.10 -13.23 3.72
N HIS A 56 -6.07 -13.34 4.56
CA HIS A 56 -5.93 -12.57 5.79
C HIS A 56 -5.71 -11.07 5.56
N GLY A 57 -5.19 -10.68 4.40
CA GLY A 57 -4.99 -9.28 4.10
C GLY A 57 -6.30 -8.51 4.01
N HIS A 58 -7.36 -9.12 3.46
CA HIS A 58 -8.71 -8.54 3.50
C HIS A 58 -9.22 -8.39 4.94
N ALA A 59 -8.96 -9.40 5.78
CA ALA A 59 -9.34 -9.36 7.19
C ALA A 59 -8.61 -8.24 7.95
N CYS A 60 -7.32 -8.03 7.72
CA CYS A 60 -6.58 -6.92 8.33
C CYS A 60 -7.03 -5.54 7.83
N ILE A 61 -7.71 -5.46 6.69
CA ILE A 61 -8.26 -4.20 6.18
C ILE A 61 -9.62 -3.92 6.80
N ALA A 62 -10.47 -4.95 6.91
CA ALA A 62 -11.76 -4.86 7.58
C ALA A 62 -11.60 -4.66 9.09
N GLU A 63 -10.56 -5.27 9.68
CA GLU A 63 -10.29 -5.27 11.11
C GLU A 63 -8.82 -4.88 11.35
N PRO A 64 -8.46 -3.59 11.17
CA PRO A 64 -7.08 -3.10 11.28
C PRO A 64 -6.36 -3.47 12.58
N TRP A 65 -7.10 -3.57 13.68
CA TRP A 65 -6.56 -3.98 14.98
C TRP A 65 -5.92 -5.37 14.97
N ARG A 66 -6.30 -6.26 14.02
CA ARG A 66 -5.68 -7.59 13.89
C ARG A 66 -4.21 -7.55 13.50
N LEU A 67 -3.74 -6.46 12.91
CA LEU A 67 -2.31 -6.27 12.64
C LEU A 67 -1.49 -6.25 13.93
N LEU A 68 -2.04 -5.72 15.02
CA LEU A 68 -1.35 -5.69 16.33
C LEU A 68 -1.27 -7.07 17.00
N SER A 69 -2.03 -8.05 16.49
CA SER A 69 -1.98 -9.45 16.95
C SER A 69 -0.95 -10.30 16.19
N VAL A 70 -0.28 -9.74 15.18
CA VAL A 70 0.75 -10.45 14.41
C VAL A 70 2.10 -10.26 15.09
N ASP A 71 2.36 -11.08 16.10
CA ASP A 71 3.62 -11.03 16.88
C ASP A 71 4.84 -11.57 16.11
N SER A 72 4.62 -12.25 14.98
CA SER A 72 5.68 -12.83 14.15
C SER A 72 6.44 -11.79 13.30
N ALA A 73 5.89 -10.58 13.15
CA ALA A 73 6.48 -9.55 12.32
C ALA A 73 7.25 -8.55 13.19
N GLU A 74 8.58 -8.58 13.11
CA GLU A 74 9.46 -7.65 13.84
C GLU A 74 9.10 -6.18 13.56
N ILE A 75 8.71 -5.85 12.34
CA ILE A 75 8.28 -4.50 11.98
C ILE A 75 7.01 -4.07 12.73
N LEU A 76 6.03 -4.97 12.92
CA LEU A 76 4.80 -4.64 13.65
C LEU A 76 5.07 -4.52 15.14
N LYS A 77 6.00 -5.31 15.67
CA LYS A 77 6.51 -5.14 17.03
C LYS A 77 7.15 -3.76 17.22
N ARG A 78 8.03 -3.35 16.31
CA ARG A 78 8.61 -2.00 16.32
C ARG A 78 7.57 -0.90 16.19
N VAL A 79 6.55 -1.07 15.33
CA VAL A 79 5.44 -0.11 15.22
C VAL A 79 4.70 0.05 16.55
N LYS A 80 4.43 -1.06 17.23
CA LYS A 80 3.77 -1.07 18.55
C LYS A 80 4.63 -0.42 19.63
N ASP A 81 5.91 -0.79 19.69
CA ASP A 81 6.84 -0.39 20.74
C ASP A 81 7.33 1.06 20.55
N GLU A 82 7.63 1.49 19.33
CA GLU A 82 8.20 2.82 19.01
C GLU A 82 7.14 3.92 18.89
N TYR A 83 5.97 3.62 18.30
CA TYR A 83 4.95 4.64 17.99
C TYR A 83 3.76 4.65 18.96
N LEU A 84 3.85 3.86 20.03
CA LEU A 84 2.81 3.75 21.07
C LEU A 84 1.42 3.53 20.48
N VAL A 85 1.33 2.73 19.40
CA VAL A 85 0.06 2.29 18.82
C VAL A 85 -0.59 1.32 19.81
N GLY A 86 -1.20 1.89 20.85
CA GLY A 86 -1.67 1.23 22.05
C GLY A 86 -3.08 0.65 21.91
N GLY A 87 -3.65 0.20 23.03
CA GLY A 87 -4.89 -0.61 23.11
C GLY A 87 -6.16 -0.04 22.44
N ASN A 88 -6.11 1.19 21.95
CA ASN A 88 -7.17 1.80 21.12
C ASN A 88 -7.13 1.30 19.65
N GLY A 89 -6.15 0.47 19.29
CA GLY A 89 -6.06 -0.19 18.00
C GLY A 89 -5.42 0.65 16.90
N VAL A 90 -5.30 0.03 15.73
CA VAL A 90 -5.00 0.71 14.46
C VAL A 90 -6.34 1.08 13.83
N VAL A 91 -6.40 2.23 13.15
CA VAL A 91 -7.53 2.56 12.29
C VAL A 91 -7.10 2.62 10.84
N CYS A 92 -8.03 2.30 9.98
CA CYS A 92 -7.87 2.49 8.55
C CYS A 92 -8.35 3.91 8.23
N LEU A 93 -7.44 4.84 7.92
CA LEU A 93 -7.79 6.20 7.46
C LEU A 93 -8.26 6.22 5.99
N GLY A 94 -8.64 5.06 5.48
CA GLY A 94 -8.79 4.76 4.09
C GLY A 94 -7.48 4.34 3.44
N GLY A 95 -7.43 4.47 2.11
CA GLY A 95 -6.32 3.96 1.33
C GLY A 95 -6.51 4.21 -0.15
N PHE A 96 -5.48 3.89 -0.90
CA PHE A 96 -5.51 3.98 -2.34
C PHE A 96 -5.03 2.67 -2.96
N ARG A 97 -5.59 2.38 -4.12
CA ARG A 97 -5.14 1.26 -4.95
C ARG A 97 -4.05 1.77 -5.86
N ASN A 98 -2.91 1.10 -5.89
CA ASN A 98 -1.86 1.40 -6.85
C ASN A 98 -1.63 0.17 -7.75
N VAL A 99 -1.67 0.39 -9.06
CA VAL A 99 -1.29 -0.59 -10.07
C VAL A 99 0.12 -0.26 -10.52
N ARG A 100 1.08 -1.11 -10.12
CA ARG A 100 2.49 -0.91 -10.44
C ARG A 100 2.90 -1.85 -11.55
N ALA A 101 3.12 -1.32 -12.73
CA ALA A 101 3.78 -2.04 -13.82
C ALA A 101 5.30 -1.94 -13.65
N VAL A 102 5.96 -3.08 -13.54
CA VAL A 102 7.43 -3.17 -13.45
C VAL A 102 7.95 -3.46 -14.85
N HIS A 103 8.98 -2.72 -15.28
CA HIS A 103 9.63 -2.88 -16.57
C HIS A 103 11.15 -2.98 -16.44
N GLU A 104 11.78 -3.87 -17.22
CA GLU A 104 13.24 -4.00 -17.28
C GLU A 104 13.77 -3.30 -18.53
N TRP A 105 14.40 -2.14 -18.35
CA TRP A 105 14.88 -1.33 -19.47
C TRP A 105 16.33 -0.91 -19.24
N LYS A 106 17.22 -1.30 -20.16
CA LYS A 106 18.66 -0.99 -20.11
C LYS A 106 19.32 -1.36 -18.77
N ALA A 107 19.04 -2.57 -18.27
CA ALA A 107 19.49 -3.07 -16.95
C ALA A 107 18.99 -2.26 -15.74
N LEU A 108 18.00 -1.38 -15.93
CA LEU A 108 17.31 -0.67 -14.87
C LEU A 108 15.90 -1.23 -14.69
N LYS A 109 15.41 -1.21 -13.46
CA LYS A 109 14.03 -1.54 -13.11
C LYS A 109 13.21 -0.25 -13.06
N LEU A 110 12.34 -0.06 -14.04
CA LEU A 110 11.37 1.04 -14.08
C LEU A 110 10.08 0.58 -13.39
N GLU A 111 9.53 1.41 -12.52
CA GLU A 111 8.23 1.19 -11.89
C GLU A 111 7.27 2.29 -12.35
N LEU A 112 6.24 1.89 -13.10
CA LEU A 112 5.19 2.76 -13.61
C LEU A 112 3.95 2.57 -12.74
N ASP A 113 3.58 3.62 -12.02
CA ASP A 113 2.51 3.60 -11.02
C ASP A 113 1.25 4.32 -11.53
N GLU A 114 0.13 3.60 -11.52
CA GLU A 114 -1.21 4.15 -11.64
C GLU A 114 -1.90 4.16 -10.27
N CYS A 115 -1.92 5.34 -9.65
CA CYS A 115 -2.48 5.55 -8.32
C CYS A 115 -3.94 5.97 -8.41
N ILE A 116 -4.83 5.12 -7.92
CA ILE A 116 -6.26 5.36 -7.81
C ILE A 116 -6.56 5.72 -6.36
N ILE A 117 -6.73 7.02 -6.11
CA ILE A 117 -7.13 7.53 -4.80
C ILE A 117 -8.60 7.22 -4.59
N LEU A 118 -8.90 6.31 -3.65
CA LEU A 118 -10.28 6.03 -3.25
C LEU A 118 -10.65 7.04 -2.17
N CYS A 119 -11.41 8.07 -2.52
CA CYS A 119 -11.83 9.15 -1.60
C CYS A 119 -12.81 8.67 -0.51
N SER A 120 -13.14 7.37 -0.45
CA SER A 120 -14.22 6.87 0.40
C SER A 120 -14.05 5.38 0.75
N ILE A 121 -12.87 4.98 1.23
CA ILE A 121 -12.84 3.81 2.10
C ILE A 121 -13.24 4.32 3.49
N SER A 122 -14.54 4.46 3.72
CA SER A 122 -15.06 4.31 5.08
C SER A 122 -14.77 2.86 5.45
N CYS A 123 -13.78 2.65 6.30
CA CYS A 123 -13.55 1.34 6.89
C CYS A 123 -14.75 1.17 7.85
N LEU A 124 -15.76 0.44 7.39
CA LEU A 124 -16.96 0.10 8.16
C LEU A 124 -16.57 -0.70 9.41
#